data_AF-A0A0L0D4Y9-F1
#
_entry.id   AF-A0A0L0D4Y9-F1
#
_cell.length_a   1.000
_cell.length_b   1.000
_cell.length_c   1.000
_cell.angle_alpha   90.00
_cell.angle_beta   90.00
_cell.angle_gamma   90.00
#
_symmetry.space_group_name_H-M   'P 1'
#
loop_
_entity.id
_entity.type
_entity.pdbx_description
1 polymer ?
#
loop_
_entity_poly.entity_id
_entity_poly.type
_entity_poly.pdbx_seq_one_letter_code
_entity_poly.pdbx_strand_id
1 'polypeptide(L)'
;MVNSVNLHGRHRETTAALPPGDVLVVSGDFIDRHAPRKERKALARDFNAWLGELALEYEARIVVLGNHDIAFKGMSADEIGQALDNATHYLQDSDTIVAPFGLRVWGSPWTSASRSHMFGEPDAAARASRWQTCPEDVDVIVTHMPPAGILDLASNGRSGSDYECRVCGKVHPAWRRHWGDAALRERVLASSARLHLFGHVHQYGAHSEVRDGTTFVNAAFDMIPHAAVIELAYTARVQETIDGFSLVASQFAPWMHLEHASSGLVVDVDYGQTDDGARVVLYRKRRARKRHWANQLTGAIDPPGLVVDRAAVGFCSDTE
;
A
#
# COMPACT_ATOMS: atom_id res chain seq x y z
N MET A 1 -8.88 4.60 -1.95
CA MET A 1 -8.44 3.85 -3.16
C MET A 1 -6.99 3.40 -2.98
N VAL A 2 -6.72 2.13 -3.24
CA VAL A 2 -5.37 1.54 -3.13
C VAL A 2 -4.89 1.10 -4.51
N ASN A 3 -3.73 1.62 -4.94
CA ASN A 3 -3.11 1.24 -6.20
C ASN A 3 -1.93 0.30 -5.94
N SER A 4 -1.97 -0.91 -6.49
CA SER A 4 -0.88 -1.88 -6.34
C SER A 4 -0.11 -2.07 -7.65
N VAL A 5 1.23 -2.10 -7.55
CA VAL A 5 2.13 -2.26 -8.71
C VAL A 5 3.33 -3.16 -8.39
N ASN A 6 3.79 -3.88 -9.41
CA ASN A 6 5.08 -4.56 -9.44
C ASN A 6 5.79 -4.17 -10.77
N LEU A 7 6.92 -3.47 -10.66
CA LEU A 7 7.31 -2.47 -11.67
C LEU A 7 8.39 -2.94 -12.66
N HIS A 8 9.21 -3.93 -12.31
CA HIS A 8 10.37 -4.44 -13.07
C HIS A 8 11.27 -3.36 -13.68
N GLY A 9 11.54 -2.28 -12.95
CA GLY A 9 12.35 -1.15 -13.44
C GLY A 9 11.63 -0.15 -14.34
N ARG A 10 10.32 -0.32 -14.55
CA ARG A 10 9.49 0.48 -15.47
C ARG A 10 8.59 1.49 -14.75
N HIS A 11 8.99 1.93 -13.56
CA HIS A 11 8.22 2.89 -12.74
C HIS A 11 7.92 4.19 -13.49
N ARG A 12 8.90 4.72 -14.25
CA ARG A 12 8.73 5.93 -15.07
C ARG A 12 7.70 5.76 -16.20
N GLU A 13 7.62 4.57 -16.79
CA GLU A 13 6.63 4.26 -17.84
C GLU A 13 5.22 4.06 -17.26
N THR A 14 5.16 3.67 -15.98
CA THR A 14 3.89 3.40 -15.29
C THR A 14 3.20 4.68 -14.82
N THR A 15 3.94 5.79 -14.67
CA THR A 15 3.41 7.06 -14.12
C THR A 15 2.12 7.51 -14.80
N ALA A 16 2.04 7.49 -16.13
CA ALA A 16 0.85 7.93 -16.87
C ALA A 16 -0.35 6.97 -16.72
N ALA A 17 -0.10 5.72 -16.33
CA ALA A 17 -1.12 4.69 -16.12
C ALA A 17 -1.55 4.57 -14.65
N LEU A 18 -0.87 5.26 -13.72
CA LEU A 18 -1.29 5.35 -12.34
C LEU A 18 -2.55 6.21 -12.26
N PRO A 19 -3.69 5.68 -11.79
CA PRO A 19 -4.88 6.51 -11.58
C PRO A 19 -4.71 7.34 -10.31
N PRO A 20 -5.56 8.36 -10.10
CA PRO A 20 -5.69 9.00 -8.79
C PRO A 20 -5.96 7.96 -7.70
N GLY A 21 -5.35 8.11 -6.52
CA GLY A 21 -5.53 7.20 -5.42
C GLY A 21 -5.01 7.78 -4.10
N ASP A 22 -5.42 7.18 -2.99
CA ASP A 22 -5.03 7.67 -1.66
C ASP A 22 -3.72 7.02 -1.19
N VAL A 23 -3.58 5.72 -1.48
CA VAL A 23 -2.44 4.90 -1.07
C VAL A 23 -1.86 4.19 -2.29
N LEU A 24 -0.58 4.40 -2.56
CA LEU A 24 0.21 3.61 -3.50
C LEU A 24 0.93 2.49 -2.76
N VAL A 25 0.83 1.26 -3.26
CA VAL A 25 1.52 0.08 -2.74
C VAL A 25 2.40 -0.51 -3.84
N VAL A 26 3.71 -0.55 -3.60
CA VAL A 26 4.68 -1.24 -4.46
C VAL A 26 4.99 -2.59 -3.83
N SER A 27 4.50 -3.68 -4.43
CA SER A 27 4.65 -5.05 -3.92
C SER A 27 5.90 -5.75 -4.48
N GLY A 28 7.02 -5.02 -4.57
CA GLY A 28 8.34 -5.53 -4.92
C GLY A 28 8.71 -5.52 -6.40
N ASP A 29 9.95 -5.96 -6.66
CA ASP A 29 10.59 -6.05 -7.97
C ASP A 29 10.54 -4.73 -8.74
N PHE A 30 10.91 -3.62 -8.09
CA PHE A 30 11.02 -2.34 -8.79
C PHE A 30 12.36 -2.18 -9.53
N ILE A 31 13.30 -3.10 -9.36
CA ILE A 31 14.53 -3.20 -10.17
C ILE A 31 14.38 -4.32 -11.20
N ASP A 32 14.70 -4.03 -12.47
CA ASP A 32 14.77 -5.06 -13.51
C ASP A 32 15.81 -6.13 -13.14
N ARG A 33 15.37 -7.40 -13.17
CA ARG A 33 16.23 -8.58 -12.93
C ARG A 33 17.45 -8.65 -13.85
N HIS A 34 17.34 -8.07 -15.05
CA HIS A 34 18.38 -8.04 -16.07
C HIS A 34 19.31 -6.83 -15.95
N ALA A 35 19.01 -5.88 -15.05
CA ALA A 35 19.83 -4.69 -14.86
C ALA A 35 21.29 -5.04 -14.52
N PRO A 36 22.28 -4.41 -15.19
CA PRO A 36 23.70 -4.57 -14.88
C PRO A 36 23.99 -4.27 -13.41
N ARG A 37 24.81 -5.10 -12.75
CA ARG A 37 25.13 -4.96 -11.32
C ARG A 37 25.55 -3.54 -10.91
N LYS A 38 26.35 -2.88 -11.75
CA LYS A 38 26.85 -1.52 -11.54
C LYS A 38 25.76 -0.44 -11.53
N GLU A 39 24.61 -0.69 -12.18
CA GLU A 39 23.52 0.26 -12.34
C GLU A 39 22.42 0.11 -11.28
N ARG A 40 22.32 -1.05 -10.61
CA ARG A 40 21.23 -1.35 -9.67
C ARG A 40 21.07 -0.33 -8.55
N LYS A 41 22.19 0.19 -8.01
CA LYS A 41 22.14 1.26 -7.00
C LYS A 41 21.62 2.58 -7.56
N ALA A 42 21.91 2.89 -8.82
CA ALA A 42 21.39 4.08 -9.47
C ALA A 42 19.90 3.93 -9.76
N LEU A 43 19.45 2.76 -10.21
CA LEU A 43 18.04 2.43 -10.40
C LEU A 43 17.24 2.52 -9.10
N ALA A 44 17.78 2.01 -7.99
CA ALA A 44 17.17 2.15 -6.67
C ALA A 44 16.98 3.61 -6.26
N ARG A 45 17.97 4.48 -6.52
CA ARG A 45 17.87 5.92 -6.26
C ARG A 45 16.84 6.60 -7.16
N ASP A 46 16.79 6.22 -8.44
CA ASP A 46 15.79 6.77 -9.36
C ASP A 46 14.37 6.37 -8.97
N PHE A 47 14.16 5.11 -8.56
CA PHE A 47 12.89 4.65 -8.01
C PHE A 47 12.49 5.45 -6.77
N ASN A 48 13.42 5.67 -5.84
CA ASN A 48 13.12 6.48 -4.66
C ASN A 48 12.81 7.95 -5.03
N ALA A 49 13.51 8.54 -6.00
CA ALA A 49 13.20 9.89 -6.48
C ALA A 49 11.79 9.96 -7.09
N TRP A 50 11.40 8.95 -7.88
CA TRP A 50 10.07 8.81 -8.44
C TRP A 50 8.97 8.74 -7.36
N LEU A 51 9.19 8.00 -6.26
CA LEU A 51 8.26 8.02 -5.12
C LEU A 51 8.03 9.44 -4.57
N GLY A 52 9.09 10.26 -4.54
CA GLY A 52 9.03 11.64 -4.08
C GLY A 52 8.20 12.54 -5.01
N GLU A 53 8.25 12.30 -6.32
CA GLU A 53 7.44 13.03 -7.31
C GLU A 53 5.94 12.75 -7.13
N LEU A 54 5.59 11.54 -6.70
CA LEU A 54 4.21 11.13 -6.42
C LEU A 54 3.67 11.62 -5.08
N ALA A 55 4.46 12.39 -4.31
CA ALA A 55 4.09 12.75 -2.95
C ALA A 55 2.90 13.71 -2.83
N LEU A 56 2.54 14.40 -3.92
CA LEU A 56 1.35 15.26 -3.98
C LEU A 56 0.10 14.52 -4.50
N GLU A 57 0.28 13.32 -5.05
CA GLU A 57 -0.79 12.50 -5.64
C GLU A 57 -1.30 11.45 -4.67
N TYR A 58 -0.44 10.94 -3.79
CA TYR A 58 -0.75 9.88 -2.83
C TYR A 58 -0.37 10.30 -1.41
N GLU A 59 -1.32 10.17 -0.47
CA GLU A 59 -1.07 10.43 0.95
C GLU A 59 -0.08 9.43 1.55
N ALA A 60 -0.13 8.17 1.09
CA ALA A 60 0.83 7.14 1.51
C ALA A 60 1.42 6.36 0.34
N ARG A 61 2.72 6.08 0.43
CA ARG A 61 3.51 5.28 -0.52
C ARG A 61 4.18 4.15 0.25
N ILE A 62 3.62 2.95 0.18
CA ILE A 62 4.06 1.78 0.92
C ILE A 62 4.89 0.90 0.00
N VAL A 63 6.05 0.44 0.48
CA VAL A 63 6.96 -0.40 -0.29
C VAL A 63 7.26 -1.69 0.47
N VAL A 64 7.15 -2.81 -0.23
CA VAL A 64 7.74 -4.11 0.12
C VAL A 64 8.70 -4.46 -1.01
N LEU A 65 9.89 -5.01 -0.72
CA LEU A 65 10.81 -5.44 -1.78
C LEU A 65 10.42 -6.81 -2.35
N GLY A 66 10.94 -7.10 -3.55
CA GLY A 66 10.89 -8.40 -4.19
C GLY A 66 12.27 -9.04 -4.34
N ASN A 67 12.31 -10.17 -5.06
CA ASN A 67 13.53 -10.95 -5.20
C ASN A 67 14.56 -10.36 -6.19
N HIS A 68 14.17 -9.37 -6.99
CA HIS A 68 15.03 -8.66 -7.93
C HIS A 68 15.69 -7.40 -7.34
N ASP A 69 15.22 -6.91 -6.19
CA ASP A 69 15.70 -5.67 -5.56
C ASP A 69 17.04 -5.84 -4.81
N ILE A 70 17.97 -6.56 -5.44
CA ILE A 70 19.25 -6.98 -4.89
C ILE A 70 20.23 -5.82 -4.63
N ALA A 71 19.88 -4.59 -5.04
CA ALA A 71 20.62 -3.37 -4.69
C ALA A 71 20.74 -3.18 -3.17
N PHE A 72 19.78 -3.73 -2.42
CA PHE A 72 19.67 -3.65 -0.97
C PHE A 72 20.22 -4.88 -0.25
N LYS A 73 20.80 -5.86 -0.99
CA LYS A 73 21.27 -7.11 -0.38
C LYS A 73 22.40 -6.85 0.61
N GLY A 74 22.19 -7.33 1.85
CA GLY A 74 23.13 -7.16 2.96
C GLY A 74 22.87 -5.93 3.83
N MET A 75 21.90 -5.09 3.46
CA MET A 75 21.42 -4.00 4.31
C MET A 75 20.40 -4.51 5.33
N SER A 76 20.41 -3.91 6.51
CA SER A 76 19.35 -4.03 7.52
C SER A 76 18.06 -3.34 7.08
N ALA A 77 16.94 -3.66 7.74
CA ALA A 77 15.66 -3.02 7.43
C ALA A 77 15.71 -1.49 7.60
N ASP A 78 16.41 -1.00 8.62
CA ASP A 78 16.57 0.44 8.89
C ASP A 78 17.37 1.14 7.79
N GLU A 79 18.48 0.54 7.34
CA GLU A 79 19.28 1.08 6.23
C GLU A 79 18.47 1.13 4.93
N ILE A 80 17.61 0.14 4.67
CA ILE A 80 16.73 0.13 3.50
C ILE A 80 15.68 1.23 3.63
N GLY A 81 15.04 1.37 4.79
CA GLY A 81 14.09 2.45 5.05
C GLY A 81 14.71 3.84 4.87
N GLN A 82 15.94 4.04 5.32
CA GLN A 82 16.69 5.29 5.11
C GLN A 82 17.04 5.52 3.63
N ALA A 83 17.32 4.45 2.87
CA ALA A 83 17.61 4.56 1.45
C ALA A 83 16.35 4.79 0.59
N LEU A 84 15.17 4.45 1.12
CA LEU A 84 13.85 4.64 0.51
C LEU A 84 13.06 5.75 1.25
N ASP A 85 13.72 6.86 1.56
CA ASP A 85 13.16 7.95 2.39
C ASP A 85 11.95 8.70 1.77
N ASN A 86 11.67 8.53 0.47
CA ASN A 86 10.45 9.05 -0.14
C ASN A 86 9.26 8.07 -0.05
N ALA A 87 9.49 6.81 0.32
CA ALA A 87 8.41 5.94 0.76
C ALA A 87 7.88 6.44 2.10
N THR A 88 6.56 6.53 2.24
CA THR A 88 5.96 6.82 3.55
C THR A 88 6.23 5.68 4.53
N HIS A 89 6.18 4.44 4.03
CA HIS A 89 6.46 3.24 4.81
C HIS A 89 7.22 2.21 3.98
N TYR A 90 8.34 1.73 4.51
CA TYR A 90 8.96 0.49 4.08
C TYR A 90 8.59 -0.61 5.07
N LEU A 91 8.07 -1.75 4.57
CA LEU A 91 7.63 -2.87 5.41
C LEU A 91 8.47 -4.13 5.15
N GLN A 92 8.95 -4.75 6.23
CA GLN A 92 9.74 -5.98 6.20
C GLN A 92 9.45 -6.82 7.43
N ASP A 93 8.53 -7.78 7.31
CA ASP A 93 8.02 -8.59 8.42
C ASP A 93 7.39 -7.72 9.52
N SER A 94 6.89 -6.54 9.16
CA SER A 94 6.41 -5.49 10.06
C SER A 94 5.10 -4.88 9.55
N ASP A 95 4.37 -4.23 10.45
CA ASP A 95 3.15 -3.49 10.14
C ASP A 95 3.23 -2.01 10.51
N THR A 96 2.29 -1.25 9.97
CA THR A 96 2.10 0.17 10.26
C THR A 96 0.63 0.52 10.20
N ILE A 97 0.27 1.69 10.77
CA ILE A 97 -1.03 2.30 10.55
C ILE A 97 -0.89 3.49 9.62
N VAL A 98 -1.62 3.45 8.51
CA VAL A 98 -1.55 4.48 7.47
C VAL A 98 -2.47 5.64 7.81
N ALA A 99 -1.89 6.76 8.24
CA ALA A 99 -2.63 8.00 8.44
C ALA A 99 -2.98 8.69 7.10
N PRO A 100 -4.11 9.43 7.01
CA PRO A 100 -5.14 9.64 8.04
C PRO A 100 -6.20 8.53 8.09
N PHE A 101 -6.02 7.42 7.36
CA PHE A 101 -7.08 6.43 7.13
C PHE A 101 -7.27 5.43 8.28
N GLY A 102 -6.25 5.22 9.12
CA GLY A 102 -6.30 4.21 10.19
C GLY A 102 -6.16 2.77 9.69
N LEU A 103 -5.74 2.56 8.44
CA LEU A 103 -5.54 1.25 7.82
C LEU A 103 -4.32 0.55 8.42
N ARG A 104 -4.51 -0.63 9.04
CA ARG A 104 -3.39 -1.48 9.45
C ARG A 104 -2.88 -2.29 8.28
N VAL A 105 -1.64 -2.02 7.88
CA VAL A 105 -0.98 -2.67 6.75
C VAL A 105 0.24 -3.43 7.25
N TRP A 106 0.28 -4.73 6.99
CA TRP A 106 1.46 -5.58 7.26
C TRP A 106 2.15 -5.95 5.96
N GLY A 107 3.48 -6.00 5.96
CA GLY A 107 4.27 -6.29 4.75
C GLY A 107 5.43 -7.26 4.96
N SER A 108 5.66 -8.15 3.99
CA SER A 108 6.81 -9.08 4.00
C SER A 108 7.35 -9.42 2.61
N PRO A 109 8.68 -9.35 2.38
CA PRO A 109 9.27 -9.49 1.04
C PRO A 109 9.69 -10.92 0.68
N TRP A 110 9.56 -11.89 1.59
CA TRP A 110 10.13 -13.24 1.42
C TRP A 110 9.52 -13.99 0.23
N THR A 111 10.36 -14.79 -0.44
CA THR A 111 9.98 -15.64 -1.56
C THR A 111 10.61 -17.02 -1.44
N SER A 112 10.13 -17.97 -2.25
CA SER A 112 10.71 -19.31 -2.39
C SER A 112 11.90 -19.35 -3.35
N ALA A 113 12.38 -18.19 -3.83
CA ALA A 113 13.57 -18.11 -4.66
C ALA A 113 14.81 -18.59 -3.89
N SER A 114 15.89 -18.91 -4.61
CA SER A 114 17.15 -19.27 -3.96
C SER A 114 17.75 -18.10 -3.18
N ARG A 115 18.53 -18.40 -2.14
CA ARG A 115 19.24 -17.41 -1.28
C ARG A 115 20.24 -16.52 -2.03
N SER A 116 20.48 -16.77 -3.32
CA SER A 116 21.22 -15.88 -4.21
C SER A 116 20.43 -14.62 -4.57
N HIS A 117 19.10 -14.68 -4.59
CA HIS A 117 18.22 -13.53 -4.78
C HIS A 117 18.05 -12.72 -3.49
N MET A 118 17.43 -11.53 -3.60
CA MET A 118 17.00 -10.77 -2.42
C MET A 118 15.81 -11.50 -1.78
N PHE A 119 15.76 -11.60 -0.45
CA PHE A 119 14.68 -12.28 0.28
C PHE A 119 14.27 -13.67 -0.25
N GLY A 120 15.20 -14.41 -0.88
CA GLY A 120 14.96 -15.77 -1.32
C GLY A 120 15.23 -16.76 -0.18
N GLU A 121 14.22 -17.52 0.23
CA GLU A 121 14.32 -18.55 1.25
C GLU A 121 13.61 -19.83 0.76
N PRO A 122 14.33 -20.85 0.26
CA PRO A 122 13.71 -22.05 -0.29
C PRO A 122 13.06 -22.96 0.78
N ASP A 123 13.47 -22.84 2.05
CA ASP A 123 12.89 -23.64 3.13
C ASP A 123 11.50 -23.13 3.52
N ALA A 124 10.48 -23.99 3.40
CA ALA A 124 9.10 -23.61 3.66
C ALA A 124 8.82 -23.32 5.13
N ALA A 125 9.49 -24.01 6.07
CA ALA A 125 9.29 -23.76 7.49
C ALA A 125 9.90 -22.42 7.92
N ALA A 126 11.07 -22.06 7.37
CA ALA A 126 11.68 -20.76 7.58
C ALA A 126 10.80 -19.62 7.06
N ARG A 127 10.17 -19.78 5.88
CA ARG A 127 9.17 -18.81 5.39
C ARG A 127 7.91 -18.78 6.25
N ALA A 128 7.41 -19.93 6.70
CA ALA A 128 6.24 -19.99 7.58
C ALA A 128 6.42 -19.13 8.85
N SER A 129 7.61 -19.16 9.46
CA SER A 129 7.94 -18.31 10.61
C SER A 129 7.85 -16.80 10.31
N ARG A 130 8.08 -16.38 9.06
CA ARG A 130 7.93 -14.98 8.62
C ARG A 130 6.47 -14.59 8.51
N TRP A 131 5.64 -15.48 7.95
CA TRP A 131 4.21 -15.25 7.84
C TRP A 131 3.55 -15.09 9.21
N GLN A 132 4.06 -15.80 10.23
CA GLN A 132 3.56 -15.68 11.60
C GLN A 132 3.84 -14.34 12.29
N THR A 133 4.65 -13.45 11.70
CA THR A 133 4.78 -12.08 12.23
C THR A 133 3.60 -11.18 11.82
N CYS A 134 2.76 -11.63 10.88
CA CYS A 134 1.54 -10.93 10.50
C CYS A 134 0.53 -10.93 11.66
N PRO A 135 0.03 -9.76 12.11
CA PRO A 135 -1.03 -9.69 13.12
C PRO A 135 -2.34 -10.35 12.64
N GLU A 136 -3.20 -10.78 13.56
CA GLU A 136 -4.54 -11.30 13.22
C GLU A 136 -5.48 -10.15 12.81
N ASP A 137 -5.34 -9.01 13.48
CA ASP A 137 -6.14 -7.82 13.29
C ASP A 137 -5.55 -6.89 12.20
N VAL A 138 -5.16 -7.41 11.04
CA VAL A 138 -4.63 -6.61 9.91
C VAL A 138 -5.71 -6.34 8.86
N ASP A 139 -5.72 -5.15 8.25
CA ASP A 139 -6.70 -4.81 7.20
C ASP A 139 -6.18 -5.16 5.81
N VAL A 140 -4.89 -4.90 5.56
CA VAL A 140 -4.21 -5.12 4.28
C VAL A 140 -2.90 -5.88 4.50
N ILE A 141 -2.73 -6.97 3.76
CA ILE A 141 -1.47 -7.72 3.70
C ILE A 141 -0.77 -7.39 2.38
N VAL A 142 0.53 -7.10 2.44
CA VAL A 142 1.37 -6.86 1.26
C VAL A 142 2.53 -7.86 1.26
N THR A 143 2.59 -8.74 0.27
CA THR A 143 3.73 -9.65 0.11
C THR A 143 4.27 -9.58 -1.30
N HIS A 144 5.54 -9.89 -1.52
CA HIS A 144 5.98 -10.11 -2.89
C HIS A 144 5.49 -11.48 -3.41
N MET A 145 5.61 -12.51 -2.57
CA MET A 145 5.16 -13.88 -2.84
C MET A 145 3.63 -14.00 -2.87
N PRO A 146 3.01 -14.66 -3.86
CA PRO A 146 1.59 -15.00 -3.84
C PRO A 146 1.25 -16.12 -2.85
N PRO A 147 0.02 -16.18 -2.33
CA PRO A 147 -0.48 -17.34 -1.59
C PRO A 147 -0.74 -18.54 -2.53
N ALA A 148 -0.43 -19.75 -2.08
CA ALA A 148 -0.56 -20.95 -2.92
C ALA A 148 -2.02 -21.20 -3.37
N GLY A 149 -2.22 -21.43 -4.66
CA GLY A 149 -3.55 -21.72 -5.22
C GLY A 149 -4.41 -20.48 -5.50
N ILE A 150 -3.85 -19.28 -5.35
CA ILE A 150 -4.50 -17.99 -5.57
C ILE A 150 -3.60 -17.14 -6.48
N LEU A 151 -4.02 -16.96 -7.74
CA LEU A 151 -3.30 -16.15 -8.74
C LEU A 151 -1.78 -16.42 -8.85
N ASP A 152 -1.36 -17.69 -8.67
CA ASP A 152 0.05 -18.08 -8.50
C ASP A 152 0.55 -19.14 -9.50
N LEU A 153 -0.21 -19.45 -10.56
CA LEU A 153 0.24 -20.38 -11.61
C LEU A 153 1.23 -19.68 -12.54
N ALA A 154 2.46 -20.15 -12.52
CA ALA A 154 3.54 -19.69 -13.39
C ALA A 154 4.13 -20.83 -14.22
N SER A 155 4.85 -20.46 -15.28
CA SER A 155 5.64 -21.41 -16.06
C SER A 155 6.72 -22.04 -15.18
N ASN A 156 6.95 -23.34 -15.30
CA ASN A 156 8.02 -24.05 -14.59
C ASN A 156 9.14 -24.54 -15.53
N GLY A 157 9.07 -24.19 -16.83
CA GLY A 157 10.07 -24.57 -17.84
C GLY A 157 10.14 -26.06 -18.18
N ARG A 158 9.21 -26.89 -17.72
CA ARG A 158 9.18 -28.33 -18.00
C ARG A 158 8.28 -28.66 -19.17
N SER A 159 8.63 -29.69 -19.93
CA SER A 159 7.75 -30.33 -20.91
C SER A 159 7.25 -31.68 -20.37
N GLY A 160 6.09 -32.15 -20.83
CA GLY A 160 5.51 -33.41 -20.39
C GLY A 160 3.98 -33.44 -20.51
N SER A 161 3.38 -34.52 -20.01
CA SER A 161 1.94 -34.69 -19.95
C SER A 161 1.30 -33.86 -18.84
N ASP A 162 0.02 -33.55 -19.00
CA ASP A 162 -0.80 -32.95 -17.96
C ASP A 162 -0.78 -33.79 -16.67
N TYR A 163 -0.97 -33.13 -15.53
CA TYR A 163 -0.93 -33.77 -14.20
C TYR A 163 -2.02 -33.24 -13.28
N GLU A 164 -2.50 -34.07 -12.37
CA GLU A 164 -3.42 -33.67 -11.30
C GLU A 164 -2.66 -32.88 -10.22
N CYS A 165 -3.07 -31.63 -10.01
CA CYS A 165 -2.43 -30.73 -9.09
C CYS A 165 -2.93 -30.92 -7.66
N ARG A 166 -2.03 -31.25 -6.74
CA ARG A 166 -2.35 -31.40 -5.31
C ARG A 166 -2.70 -30.09 -4.59
N VAL A 167 -2.34 -28.93 -5.16
CA VAL A 167 -2.59 -27.62 -4.53
C VAL A 167 -4.03 -27.16 -4.75
N CYS A 168 -4.55 -27.32 -5.97
CA CYS A 168 -5.88 -26.82 -6.33
C CYS A 168 -6.86 -27.91 -6.78
N GLY A 169 -6.43 -29.17 -6.87
CA GLY A 169 -7.25 -30.30 -7.31
C GLY A 169 -7.55 -30.34 -8.82
N LYS A 170 -6.96 -29.44 -9.62
CA LYS A 170 -7.21 -29.34 -11.07
C LYS A 170 -6.11 -30.03 -11.88
N VAL A 171 -6.42 -30.38 -13.13
CA VAL A 171 -5.41 -30.85 -14.09
C VAL A 171 -4.68 -29.63 -14.68
N HIS A 172 -3.36 -29.68 -14.69
CA HIS A 172 -2.50 -28.65 -15.27
C HIS A 172 -1.54 -29.23 -16.29
N PRO A 173 -1.17 -28.47 -17.34
CA PRO A 173 -0.12 -28.90 -18.23
C PRO A 173 1.23 -28.92 -17.50
N ALA A 174 2.12 -29.83 -17.91
CA ALA A 174 3.43 -30.02 -17.28
C ALA A 174 4.26 -28.73 -17.14
N TRP A 175 4.07 -27.78 -18.06
CA TRP A 175 4.79 -26.52 -18.11
C TRP A 175 4.27 -25.45 -17.13
N ARG A 176 3.17 -25.70 -16.39
CA ARG A 176 2.69 -24.81 -15.33
C ARG A 176 2.80 -25.44 -13.95
N ARG A 177 3.00 -24.60 -12.93
CA ARG A 177 2.92 -24.99 -11.52
C ARG A 177 2.52 -23.78 -10.67
N HIS A 178 1.94 -24.05 -9.50
CA HIS A 178 1.80 -23.07 -8.42
C HIS A 178 3.15 -22.67 -7.86
N TRP A 179 3.42 -21.36 -7.84
CA TRP A 179 4.61 -20.74 -7.27
C TRP A 179 4.36 -20.13 -5.89
N GLY A 180 3.10 -20.07 -5.45
CA GLY A 180 2.73 -19.47 -4.18
C GLY A 180 3.07 -20.35 -2.97
N ASP A 181 2.93 -19.76 -1.78
CA ASP A 181 3.26 -20.40 -0.51
C ASP A 181 2.00 -20.82 0.28
N ALA A 182 1.98 -22.07 0.77
CA ALA A 182 0.82 -22.65 1.45
C ALA A 182 0.62 -22.05 2.84
N ALA A 183 1.70 -21.85 3.61
CA ALA A 183 1.63 -21.25 4.93
C ALA A 183 1.23 -19.77 4.86
N LEU A 184 1.61 -19.07 3.78
CA LEU A 184 1.12 -17.71 3.51
C LEU A 184 -0.39 -17.72 3.26
N ARG A 185 -0.91 -18.64 2.44
CA ARG A 185 -2.36 -18.77 2.22
C ARG A 185 -3.10 -19.00 3.54
N GLU A 186 -2.63 -19.93 4.35
CA GLU A 186 -3.23 -20.22 5.66
C GLU A 186 -3.22 -19.00 6.57
N ARG A 187 -2.09 -18.28 6.64
CA ARG A 187 -1.99 -17.06 7.44
C ARG A 187 -2.96 -15.97 7.00
N VAL A 188 -3.09 -15.73 5.70
CA VAL A 188 -3.99 -14.69 5.17
C VAL A 188 -5.44 -15.04 5.47
N LEU A 189 -5.85 -16.29 5.22
CA LEU A 189 -7.21 -16.75 5.48
C LEU A 189 -7.57 -16.81 6.97
N ALA A 190 -6.58 -16.92 7.86
CA ALA A 190 -6.77 -16.85 9.30
C ALA A 190 -6.79 -15.41 9.86
N SER A 191 -6.47 -14.41 9.06
CA SER A 191 -6.44 -13.00 9.45
C SER A 191 -7.76 -12.29 9.15
N SER A 192 -7.91 -11.07 9.66
CA SER A 192 -9.02 -10.17 9.31
C SER A 192 -8.81 -9.37 8.01
N ALA A 193 -7.75 -9.70 7.25
CA ALA A 193 -7.39 -8.97 6.04
C ALA A 193 -8.53 -9.01 5.01
N ARG A 194 -8.95 -7.83 4.58
CA ARG A 194 -9.92 -7.68 3.48
C ARG A 194 -9.21 -7.60 2.13
N LEU A 195 -7.91 -7.34 2.14
CA LEU A 195 -7.09 -7.16 0.96
C LEU A 195 -5.72 -7.82 1.14
N HIS A 196 -5.31 -8.61 0.16
CA HIS A 196 -3.95 -9.14 0.03
C HIS A 196 -3.37 -8.74 -1.32
N LEU A 197 -2.35 -7.88 -1.28
CA LEU A 197 -1.63 -7.36 -2.44
C LEU A 197 -0.31 -8.10 -2.64
N PHE A 198 -0.06 -8.58 -3.85
CA PHE A 198 1.18 -9.28 -4.16
C PHE A 198 1.57 -9.21 -5.64
N GLY A 199 2.72 -9.81 -5.99
CA GLY A 199 3.23 -9.86 -7.36
C GLY A 199 3.90 -11.18 -7.69
N HIS A 200 5.13 -11.12 -8.23
CA HIS A 200 6.02 -12.25 -8.55
C HIS A 200 5.59 -13.14 -9.73
N VAL A 201 4.29 -13.41 -9.89
CA VAL A 201 3.75 -14.30 -10.94
C VAL A 201 3.07 -13.49 -12.04
N HIS A 202 3.68 -13.40 -13.22
CA HIS A 202 3.26 -12.45 -14.26
C HIS A 202 2.19 -12.98 -15.21
N GLN A 203 1.89 -14.29 -15.16
CA GLN A 203 1.09 -14.99 -16.16
C GLN A 203 -0.38 -14.56 -16.20
N TYR A 204 -0.84 -13.79 -15.22
CA TYR A 204 -2.20 -13.27 -15.14
C TYR A 204 -2.32 -11.82 -15.62
N GLY A 205 -1.20 -11.09 -15.72
CA GLY A 205 -1.25 -9.62 -15.63
C GLY A 205 -1.83 -9.16 -14.29
N ALA A 206 -2.11 -7.86 -14.18
CA ALA A 206 -2.83 -7.33 -13.03
C ALA A 206 -4.23 -7.98 -12.93
N HIS A 207 -4.47 -8.78 -11.89
CA HIS A 207 -5.70 -9.54 -11.73
C HIS A 207 -6.11 -9.65 -10.26
N SER A 208 -7.41 -9.79 -10.02
CA SER A 208 -7.96 -9.96 -8.68
C SER A 208 -8.98 -11.10 -8.61
N GLU A 209 -9.07 -11.74 -7.43
CA GLU A 209 -10.14 -12.66 -7.10
C GLU A 209 -10.56 -12.49 -5.63
N VAL A 210 -11.80 -12.84 -5.29
CA VAL A 210 -12.30 -12.80 -3.91
C VAL A 210 -12.46 -14.21 -3.39
N ARG A 211 -11.93 -14.49 -2.20
CA ARG A 211 -12.13 -15.76 -1.47
C ARG A 211 -12.28 -15.49 0.01
N ASP A 212 -13.28 -16.10 0.63
CA ASP A 212 -13.57 -16.03 2.08
C ASP A 212 -13.61 -14.59 2.65
N GLY A 213 -14.10 -13.64 1.84
CA GLY A 213 -14.20 -12.23 2.23
C GLY A 213 -12.94 -11.39 2.01
N THR A 214 -11.83 -12.00 1.62
CA THR A 214 -10.58 -11.33 1.25
C THR A 214 -10.48 -11.16 -0.26
N THR A 215 -10.12 -9.95 -0.71
CA THR A 215 -9.74 -9.68 -2.10
C THR A 215 -8.25 -9.93 -2.26
N PHE A 216 -7.87 -10.82 -3.17
CA PHE A 216 -6.49 -11.12 -3.51
C PHE A 216 -6.15 -10.45 -4.82
N VAL A 217 -5.05 -9.70 -4.87
CA VAL A 217 -4.64 -8.98 -6.08
C VAL A 217 -3.19 -9.25 -6.39
N ASN A 218 -2.99 -9.88 -7.54
CA ASN A 218 -1.67 -9.99 -8.16
C ASN A 218 -1.48 -8.78 -9.07
N ALA A 219 -0.57 -7.88 -8.70
CA ALA A 219 -0.25 -6.66 -9.44
C ALA A 219 0.95 -6.81 -10.39
N ALA A 220 1.41 -8.04 -10.65
CA ALA A 220 2.50 -8.30 -11.58
C ALA A 220 2.08 -8.14 -13.04
N PHE A 221 2.93 -7.51 -13.83
CA PHE A 221 2.77 -7.40 -15.28
C PHE A 221 4.08 -7.71 -16.00
N ASP A 222 3.99 -8.25 -17.22
CA ASP A 222 5.16 -8.68 -17.99
C ASP A 222 5.50 -7.69 -19.13
N MET A 223 4.50 -7.32 -19.94
CA MET A 223 4.73 -6.62 -21.22
C MET A 223 4.18 -5.19 -21.22
N ILE A 224 2.99 -4.98 -20.66
CA ILE A 224 2.31 -3.68 -20.64
C ILE A 224 2.19 -3.24 -19.17
N PRO A 225 2.79 -2.10 -18.79
CA PRO A 225 2.64 -1.56 -17.44
C PRO A 225 1.18 -1.26 -17.16
N HIS A 226 0.64 -1.90 -16.13
CA HIS A 226 -0.72 -1.66 -15.64
C HIS A 226 -0.69 -1.64 -14.12
N ALA A 227 -1.31 -0.61 -13.54
CA ALA A 227 -1.59 -0.57 -12.12
C ALA A 227 -2.87 -1.34 -11.82
N ALA A 228 -2.83 -2.20 -10.79
CA ALA A 228 -4.05 -2.77 -10.25
C ALA A 228 -4.72 -1.73 -9.36
N VAL A 229 -5.87 -1.21 -9.80
CA VAL A 229 -6.65 -0.18 -9.10
C VAL A 229 -7.71 -0.89 -8.27
N ILE A 230 -7.69 -0.69 -6.96
CA ILE A 230 -8.59 -1.39 -6.05
C ILE A 230 -9.30 -0.37 -5.17
N GLU A 231 -10.62 -0.34 -5.30
CA GLU A 231 -11.48 0.39 -4.37
C GLU A 231 -11.73 -0.49 -3.14
N LEU A 232 -11.06 -0.15 -2.04
CA LEU A 232 -11.35 -0.75 -0.75
C LEU A 232 -12.40 0.12 -0.02
N ALA A 233 -13.63 -0.37 0.08
CA ALA A 233 -14.61 0.21 0.99
C ALA A 233 -14.18 -0.07 2.44
N TYR A 234 -13.57 0.93 3.09
CA TYR A 234 -13.01 0.81 4.43
C TYR A 234 -13.70 1.77 5.40
N THR A 235 -13.98 1.28 6.61
CA THR A 235 -14.40 2.10 7.74
C THR A 235 -13.16 2.26 8.62
N ALA A 236 -12.72 3.50 8.81
CA ALA A 236 -11.52 3.81 9.60
C ALA A 236 -11.61 3.17 10.99
N ARG A 237 -10.54 2.50 11.43
CA ARG A 237 -10.41 2.12 12.84
C ARG A 237 -10.28 3.40 13.67
N VAL A 238 -11.13 3.52 14.71
CA VAL A 238 -11.09 4.62 15.70
C VAL A 238 -9.66 4.77 16.20
N GLN A 239 -9.04 5.92 15.98
CA GLN A 239 -7.59 6.04 16.19
C GLN A 239 -7.14 7.05 17.24
N GLU A 240 -7.97 7.94 17.76
CA GLU A 240 -7.51 8.86 18.81
C GLU A 240 -8.55 9.16 19.89
N THR A 241 -8.06 9.16 21.13
CA THR A 241 -8.69 9.86 22.25
C THR A 241 -7.89 11.13 22.50
N ILE A 242 -8.49 12.30 22.29
CA ILE A 242 -7.85 13.60 22.59
C ILE A 242 -8.58 14.17 23.80
N ASP A 243 -7.85 14.49 24.88
CA ASP A 243 -8.40 15.07 26.12
C ASP A 243 -9.62 14.37 26.72
N GLY A 244 -9.66 13.03 26.66
CA GLY A 244 -10.75 12.23 27.25
C GLY A 244 -12.01 12.11 26.38
N PHE A 245 -11.95 12.50 25.10
CA PHE A 245 -13.02 12.32 24.12
C PHE A 245 -12.67 11.23 23.10
N SER A 246 -13.61 10.32 22.80
CA SER A 246 -13.41 9.32 21.74
C SER A 246 -13.74 9.92 20.37
N LEU A 247 -12.76 10.03 19.46
CA LEU A 247 -13.06 10.42 18.08
C LEU A 247 -13.74 9.27 17.33
N VAL A 248 -15.05 9.40 17.09
CA VAL A 248 -15.74 8.59 16.08
C VAL A 248 -15.55 9.28 14.73
N ALA A 249 -14.52 8.90 13.98
CA ALA A 249 -14.40 9.29 12.57
C ALA A 249 -15.67 8.83 11.85
N SER A 250 -16.32 9.77 11.16
CA SER A 250 -17.69 9.58 10.68
C SER A 250 -17.79 8.33 9.79
N GLN A 251 -18.84 7.55 9.99
CA GLN A 251 -19.20 6.42 9.12
C GLN A 251 -19.56 6.87 7.69
N PHE A 252 -19.51 8.17 7.37
CA PHE A 252 -19.89 8.71 6.06
C PHE A 252 -19.14 10.01 5.74
N ALA A 253 -17.92 9.90 5.21
CA ALA A 253 -17.35 10.67 4.10
C ALA A 253 -15.82 10.89 4.25
N PRO A 254 -15.06 10.94 3.14
CA PRO A 254 -13.69 11.45 3.16
C PRO A 254 -13.67 12.93 3.59
N TRP A 255 -12.57 13.36 4.20
CA TRP A 255 -12.27 14.76 4.52
C TRP A 255 -12.72 15.68 3.39
N MET A 256 -13.57 16.66 3.71
CA MET A 256 -14.03 17.61 2.70
C MET A 256 -12.97 18.71 2.56
N HIS A 257 -12.37 18.80 1.36
CA HIS A 257 -11.42 19.87 1.05
C HIS A 257 -12.17 21.17 0.77
N LEU A 258 -12.01 22.15 1.66
CA LEU A 258 -12.53 23.49 1.45
C LEU A 258 -11.38 24.42 1.05
N GLU A 259 -11.44 24.95 -0.17
CA GLU A 259 -10.52 25.97 -0.67
C GLU A 259 -11.22 27.34 -0.60
N HIS A 260 -10.64 28.25 0.17
CA HIS A 260 -11.14 29.62 0.23
C HIS A 260 -10.79 30.38 -1.06
N ALA A 261 -11.81 30.72 -1.85
CA ALA A 261 -11.70 31.17 -3.24
C ALA A 261 -10.76 32.37 -3.47
N SER A 262 -10.53 33.23 -2.46
CA SER A 262 -9.66 34.41 -2.59
C SER A 262 -8.30 34.29 -1.92
N SER A 263 -8.11 33.36 -0.97
CA SER A 263 -6.85 33.22 -0.22
C SER A 263 -6.08 31.94 -0.56
N GLY A 264 -6.70 30.99 -1.26
CA GLY A 264 -6.11 29.68 -1.57
C GLY A 264 -5.82 28.85 -0.31
N LEU A 265 -6.40 29.24 0.84
CA LEU A 265 -6.29 28.48 2.07
C LEU A 265 -7.07 27.18 1.91
N VAL A 266 -6.37 26.06 2.07
CA VAL A 266 -6.96 24.73 2.05
C VAL A 266 -7.12 24.27 3.50
N VAL A 267 -8.34 23.91 3.85
CA VAL A 267 -8.66 23.32 5.14
C VAL A 267 -9.28 21.97 4.89
N ASP A 268 -8.72 20.94 5.52
CA ASP A 268 -9.36 19.63 5.57
C ASP A 268 -10.37 19.68 6.72
N VAL A 269 -11.65 19.45 6.42
CA VAL A 269 -12.72 19.46 7.42
C VAL A 269 -13.28 18.05 7.56
N ASP A 270 -13.46 17.62 8.80
CA ASP A 270 -14.17 16.39 9.19
C ASP A 270 -15.19 16.72 10.29
N TYR A 271 -16.15 15.82 10.48
CA TYR A 271 -17.20 15.95 11.48
C TYR A 271 -17.07 14.80 12.47
N GLY A 272 -16.91 15.14 13.74
CA GLY A 272 -16.91 14.19 14.85
C GLY A 272 -18.18 14.26 15.68
N GLN A 273 -18.30 13.33 16.62
CA GLN A 273 -19.31 13.34 17.67
C GLN A 273 -18.63 13.19 19.02
N THR A 274 -19.01 14.00 20.00
CA THR A 274 -18.53 13.89 21.39
C THR A 274 -19.26 12.77 22.13
N ASP A 275 -18.73 12.33 23.28
CA ASP A 275 -19.30 11.24 24.09
C ASP A 275 -20.74 11.53 24.59
N ASP A 276 -21.13 12.80 24.69
CA ASP A 276 -22.49 13.25 25.04
C ASP A 276 -23.40 13.44 23.81
N GLY A 277 -22.91 13.12 22.61
CA GLY A 277 -23.67 13.11 21.37
C GLY A 277 -23.64 14.43 20.58
N ALA A 278 -22.93 15.47 21.03
CA ALA A 278 -22.82 16.72 20.29
C ALA A 278 -21.96 16.58 19.02
N ARG A 279 -22.36 17.28 17.94
CA ARG A 279 -21.59 17.31 16.69
C ARG A 279 -20.45 18.32 16.82
N VAL A 280 -19.24 17.93 16.42
CA VAL A 280 -18.06 18.80 16.39
C VAL A 280 -17.48 18.87 14.98
N VAL A 281 -16.91 20.03 14.64
CA VAL A 281 -16.19 20.24 13.39
C VAL A 281 -14.70 20.17 13.69
N LEU A 282 -14.03 19.21 13.07
CA LEU A 282 -12.58 19.05 13.12
C LEU A 282 -12.01 19.69 11.88
N TYR A 283 -10.95 20.48 12.04
CA TYR A 283 -10.30 21.06 10.88
C TYR A 283 -8.79 21.06 11.00
N ARG A 284 -8.10 20.77 9.89
CA ARG A 284 -6.65 20.86 9.77
C ARG A 284 -6.30 21.92 8.73
N LYS A 285 -5.61 22.97 9.19
CA LYS A 285 -5.09 24.00 8.29
C LYS A 285 -3.92 23.43 7.49
N ARG A 286 -4.03 23.34 6.15
CA ARG A 286 -2.89 23.02 5.29
C ARG A 286 -2.20 24.32 4.83
N ARG A 287 -0.87 24.25 4.65
CA ARG A 287 -0.09 25.34 4.05
C ARG A 287 -0.62 25.57 2.63
N ALA A 288 -0.89 26.83 2.27
CA ALA A 288 -1.36 27.20 0.94
C ALA A 288 -0.49 26.54 -0.15
N ARG A 289 -1.11 25.77 -1.06
CA ARG A 289 -0.44 25.25 -2.24
C ARG A 289 0.08 26.45 -3.03
N LYS A 290 1.40 26.63 -3.14
CA LYS A 290 1.96 27.59 -4.10
C LYS A 290 1.63 27.09 -5.50
N ARG A 291 0.48 27.50 -6.05
CA ARG A 291 0.30 27.53 -7.51
C ARG A 291 1.32 28.53 -8.05
N HIS A 292 2.08 28.14 -9.05
CA HIS A 292 3.00 29.00 -9.79
C HIS A 292 2.23 30.10 -10.55
N TRP A 293 1.74 31.12 -9.84
CA TRP A 293 1.40 32.44 -10.37
C TRP A 293 1.69 33.50 -9.30
N ALA A 294 2.11 34.68 -9.74
CA ALA A 294 2.95 35.62 -9.03
C ALA A 294 2.38 36.31 -7.77
N ASN A 295 3.33 36.66 -6.90
CA ASN A 295 3.42 37.85 -6.03
C ASN A 295 2.43 38.12 -4.89
N GLN A 296 3.07 38.48 -3.77
CA GLN A 296 2.56 39.22 -2.60
C GLN A 296 1.62 38.45 -1.65
N LEU A 297 2.17 38.07 -0.48
CA LEU A 297 1.83 38.69 0.80
C LEU A 297 2.65 38.04 1.92
N THR A 298 3.43 38.88 2.61
CA THR A 298 4.16 38.60 3.83
C THR A 298 3.18 38.58 5.01
N GLY A 299 3.19 37.51 5.81
CA GLY A 299 2.45 37.44 7.08
C GLY A 299 2.89 36.22 7.88
N ALA A 300 3.16 36.41 9.17
CA ALA A 300 3.77 35.43 10.07
C ALA A 300 3.00 34.10 10.15
N ILE A 301 3.75 33.01 10.29
CA ILE A 301 3.26 31.62 10.31
C ILE A 301 3.19 31.16 11.77
N ASP A 302 1.99 30.98 12.31
CA ASP A 302 1.80 30.19 13.54
C ASP A 302 1.86 28.68 13.23
N PRO A 303 2.33 27.84 14.18
CA PRO A 303 2.49 26.40 13.97
C PRO A 303 1.14 25.68 13.81
N PRO A 304 1.11 24.50 13.16
CA PRO A 304 -0.09 23.71 13.01
C PRO A 304 -0.59 23.24 14.39
N GLY A 305 -1.76 23.74 14.81
CA GLY A 305 -2.48 23.29 15.98
C GLY A 305 -3.89 22.82 15.60
N LEU A 306 -4.35 21.75 16.25
CA LEU A 306 -5.76 21.36 16.26
C LEU A 306 -6.50 22.42 17.11
N VAL A 307 -7.47 23.11 16.53
CA VAL A 307 -8.29 24.09 17.27
C VAL A 307 -9.68 23.51 17.38
N VAL A 308 -10.09 23.19 18.59
CA VAL A 308 -11.48 22.81 18.91
C VAL A 308 -12.23 24.12 19.15
N ASP A 309 -12.96 24.59 18.14
CA ASP A 309 -13.83 25.75 18.32
C ASP A 309 -15.20 25.28 18.84
N ARG A 310 -15.53 25.66 20.08
CA ARG A 310 -16.87 25.44 20.67
C ARG A 310 -17.88 26.49 20.22
N ALA A 311 -17.51 27.44 19.37
CA ALA A 311 -18.34 28.54 18.92
C ALA A 311 -18.56 28.52 17.39
N ALA A 312 -19.10 27.42 16.87
CA ALA A 312 -19.73 27.42 15.54
C ALA A 312 -21.07 26.66 15.57
N VAL A 313 -21.94 27.02 16.51
CA VAL A 313 -23.37 26.70 16.45
C VAL A 313 -24.14 28.02 16.43
N GLY A 314 -24.74 28.30 15.28
CA GLY A 314 -25.60 29.46 14.98
C GLY A 314 -25.42 29.79 13.50
N PHE A 315 -26.36 29.57 12.59
CA PHE A 315 -27.81 29.67 12.69
C PHE A 315 -28.49 28.61 11.80
N CYS A 316 -29.52 27.96 12.33
CA CYS A 316 -30.74 27.67 11.57
C CYS A 316 -31.89 27.75 12.56
N SER A 317 -32.39 28.97 12.75
CA SER A 317 -33.69 29.20 13.36
C SER A 317 -34.72 29.08 12.24
N ASP A 318 -35.25 27.88 12.03
CA ASP A 318 -36.51 27.74 11.31
C ASP A 318 -37.62 27.91 12.35
N THR A 319 -38.09 29.16 12.46
CA THR A 319 -39.45 29.46 12.91
C THR A 319 -40.37 29.50 11.69
N GLU A 320 -41.50 28.80 11.85
CA GLU A 320 -42.66 28.54 10.97
C GLU A 320 -42.60 27.32 10.06
#